data_AF-A0A543GIY1-F1
#
_entry.id   AF-A0A543GIY1-F1
#
_cell.length_a   1.000
_cell.length_b   1.000
_cell.length_c   1.000
_cell.angle_alpha   90.00
_cell.angle_beta   90.00
_cell.angle_gamma   90.00
#
_symmetry.space_group_name_H-M   'P 1'
#
loop_
_entity.id
_entity.type
_entity.pdbx_description
1 polymer ?
#
loop_
_entity_poly.entity_id
_entity_poly.type
_entity_poly.pdbx_seq_one_letter_code
_entity_poly.pdbx_strand_id
1 'polypeptide(L)'
;MRERYLGVLGIAEALGVSRHAVHKWRSRYPSDSAHPFPEPDVEVDGAPGWAARRLDEIVQWRDGLPGRGAGGGRPSLARQQYFENALTRGLSGDEASRLLVAMGEEFPELTETQVCELLLEKWRGLDEMDEILRRYNQ
;
A
#
# COMPACT_ATOMS: atom_id res chain seq x y z
N MET A 1 5.80 29.43 24.78
CA MET A 1 5.99 28.09 24.19
C MET A 1 6.47 28.26 22.76
N ARG A 2 7.47 27.48 22.32
CA ARG A 2 7.83 27.45 20.89
C ARG A 2 6.95 26.42 20.21
N GLU A 3 6.11 26.86 19.29
CA GLU A 3 5.32 25.95 18.48
C GLU A 3 6.21 25.38 17.37
N ARG A 4 6.28 24.06 17.29
CA ARG A 4 7.10 23.35 16.30
C ARG A 4 6.21 22.98 15.13
N TYR A 5 6.62 23.40 13.94
CA TYR A 5 5.96 23.07 12.69
C TYR A 5 6.77 22.00 11.95
N LEU A 6 6.07 21.03 11.38
CA LEU A 6 6.61 19.97 10.55
C LEU A 6 6.29 20.33 9.10
N GLY A 7 7.31 20.37 8.25
CA GLY A 7 7.11 20.38 6.81
C GLY A 7 6.77 18.98 6.29
N VAL A 8 6.61 18.88 4.96
CA VAL A 8 6.36 17.60 4.25
C VAL A 8 7.37 16.51 4.65
N LEU A 9 8.65 16.85 4.82
CA LEU A 9 9.69 15.92 5.25
C LEU A 9 9.49 15.45 6.69
N GLY A 10 9.15 16.35 7.61
CA GLY A 10 8.91 16.00 9.01
C GLY A 10 7.69 15.10 9.19
N ILE A 11 6.63 15.30 8.40
CA ILE A 11 5.48 14.39 8.37
C ILE A 11 5.88 13.03 7.79
N ALA A 12 6.63 13.02 6.69
CA ALA A 12 7.06 11.80 6.04
C ALA A 12 7.90 10.92 6.98
N GLU A 13 8.88 11.51 7.66
CA GLU A 13 9.70 10.86 8.68
C GLU A 13 8.86 10.34 9.85
N ALA A 14 7.98 11.19 10.41
CA ALA A 14 7.17 10.82 11.57
C ALA A 14 6.18 9.69 11.28
N LEU A 15 5.73 9.55 10.03
CA LEU A 15 4.77 8.53 9.60
C LEU A 15 5.43 7.31 8.94
N GLY A 16 6.76 7.29 8.78
CA GLY A 16 7.48 6.22 8.11
C GLY A 16 7.15 6.09 6.62
N VAL A 17 6.87 7.20 5.94
CA VAL A 17 6.51 7.22 4.50
C VAL A 17 7.49 8.08 3.69
N SER A 18 7.41 8.01 2.37
CA SER A 18 8.20 8.89 1.51
C SER A 18 7.62 10.31 1.45
N ARG A 19 8.49 11.32 1.29
CA ARG A 19 8.10 12.71 0.97
C ARG A 19 7.09 12.77 -0.19
N HIS A 20 7.31 11.93 -1.20
CA HIS A 20 6.47 11.87 -2.39
C HIS A 20 5.05 11.35 -2.07
N ALA A 21 4.91 10.46 -1.08
CA ALA A 21 3.59 10.03 -0.62
C ALA A 21 2.78 11.20 -0.05
N VAL A 22 3.39 12.02 0.81
CA VAL A 22 2.75 13.20 1.41
C VAL A 22 2.34 14.22 0.33
N HIS A 23 3.20 14.44 -0.69
CA HIS A 23 2.83 15.27 -1.85
C HIS A 23 1.65 14.70 -2.63
N LYS A 24 1.61 13.38 -2.86
CA LYS A 24 0.48 12.73 -3.52
C LYS A 24 -0.80 12.84 -2.72
N TRP A 25 -0.75 12.75 -1.38
CA TRP A 25 -1.92 12.94 -0.53
C TRP A 25 -2.52 14.33 -0.72
N ARG A 26 -1.70 15.37 -0.64
CA ARG A 26 -2.16 16.76 -0.86
C ARG A 26 -2.77 16.97 -2.24
N SER A 27 -2.21 16.33 -3.28
CA SER A 27 -2.73 16.46 -4.65
C SER A 27 -3.99 15.63 -4.91
N ARG A 28 -4.13 14.46 -4.28
CA ARG A 28 -5.27 13.54 -4.51
C ARG A 28 -6.47 13.83 -3.62
N TYR A 29 -6.23 14.46 -2.48
CA TYR A 29 -7.25 14.79 -1.49
C TYR A 29 -7.24 16.30 -1.23
N PRO A 30 -7.56 17.13 -2.25
CA PRO A 30 -7.75 18.56 -2.07
C PRO A 30 -8.92 18.85 -1.10
N SER A 31 -9.05 20.11 -0.67
CA SER A 31 -10.05 20.54 0.32
C SER A 31 -11.50 20.31 -0.12
N ASP A 32 -11.76 20.21 -1.42
CA ASP A 32 -13.06 19.89 -2.02
C ASP A 32 -13.29 18.39 -2.24
N SER A 33 -12.34 17.53 -1.88
CA SER A 33 -12.50 16.07 -1.98
C SER A 33 -13.39 15.51 -0.87
N ALA A 34 -13.91 14.29 -1.08
CA ALA A 34 -14.73 13.60 -0.10
C ALA A 34 -13.97 13.20 1.19
N HIS A 35 -12.63 13.23 1.17
CA HIS A 35 -11.78 12.88 2.31
C HIS A 35 -10.51 13.76 2.33
N PRO A 36 -10.65 15.09 2.54
CA PRO A 36 -9.61 16.07 2.30
C PRO A 36 -8.41 15.86 3.21
N PHE A 37 -7.20 16.00 2.67
CA PHE A 37 -5.97 16.00 3.47
C PHE A 37 -5.93 17.25 4.35
N PRO A 38 -5.51 17.14 5.64
CA PRO A 38 -5.46 18.29 6.54
C PRO A 38 -4.68 19.48 5.97
N GLU A 39 -5.30 20.66 6.00
CA GLU A 39 -4.65 21.89 5.55
C GLU A 39 -3.48 22.27 6.45
N PRO A 40 -2.40 22.84 5.88
CA PRO A 40 -1.26 23.32 6.67
C PRO A 40 -1.68 24.50 7.55
N ASP A 41 -1.08 24.58 8.73
CA ASP A 41 -1.28 25.70 9.67
C ASP A 41 -0.50 26.95 9.23
N VAL A 42 0.63 26.75 8.54
CA VAL A 42 1.50 27.82 8.05
C VAL A 42 2.04 27.51 6.65
N GLU A 43 2.35 28.55 5.90
CA GLU A 43 3.13 28.44 4.66
C GLU A 43 4.34 29.39 4.77
N VAL A 44 5.54 28.85 4.61
CA VAL A 44 6.81 29.60 4.70
C VAL A 44 7.57 29.39 3.41
N ASP A 45 7.78 30.45 2.63
CA ASP A 45 8.44 30.40 1.31
C ASP A 45 7.82 29.35 0.36
N GLY A 46 6.50 29.20 0.37
CA GLY A 46 5.78 28.19 -0.41
C GLY A 46 5.88 26.76 0.14
N ALA A 47 6.55 26.56 1.27
CA ALA A 47 6.61 25.28 1.97
C ALA A 47 5.49 25.21 3.02
N PRO A 48 4.58 24.22 2.92
CA PRO A 48 3.52 24.03 3.89
C PRO A 48 4.07 23.44 5.20
N GLY A 49 3.53 23.89 6.32
CA GLY A 49 3.89 23.44 7.66
C GLY A 49 2.65 23.11 8.50
N TRP A 50 2.72 21.99 9.23
CA TRP A 50 1.69 21.54 10.15
C TRP A 50 2.22 21.57 11.57
N ALA A 51 1.44 22.04 12.53
CA ALA A 51 1.81 21.99 13.93
C ALA A 51 2.08 20.53 14.33
N ALA A 52 3.19 20.27 15.02
CA ALA A 52 3.59 18.91 15.37
C ALA A 52 2.53 18.14 16.18
N ARG A 53 1.69 18.87 16.94
CA ARG A 53 0.54 18.32 17.68
C ARG A 53 -0.60 17.79 16.81
N ARG A 54 -0.65 18.16 15.52
CA ARG A 54 -1.66 17.69 14.56
C ARG A 54 -1.23 16.42 13.83
N LEU A 55 -0.09 15.84 14.19
CA LEU A 55 0.35 14.58 13.59
C LEU A 55 -0.69 13.47 13.78
N ASP A 56 -1.33 13.41 14.95
CA ASP A 56 -2.37 12.42 15.24
C ASP A 56 -3.59 12.57 14.33
N GLU A 57 -3.96 13.79 13.95
CA GLU A 57 -5.03 14.06 12.97
C GLU A 57 -4.68 13.50 11.59
N ILE A 58 -3.42 13.67 11.16
CA ILE A 58 -2.92 13.14 9.88
C ILE A 58 -2.90 11.60 9.91
N VAL A 59 -2.57 10.99 11.06
CA VAL A 59 -2.65 9.53 11.25
C VAL A 59 -4.10 9.06 11.11
N GLN A 60 -5.04 9.68 11.83
CA GLN A 60 -6.46 9.33 11.77
C GLN A 60 -7.02 9.50 10.35
N TRP A 61 -6.67 10.59 9.67
CA TRP A 61 -7.01 10.79 8.27
C TRP A 61 -6.47 9.66 7.40
N ARG A 62 -5.21 9.27 7.58
CA ARG A 62 -4.58 8.20 6.79
C ARG A 62 -5.28 6.86 7.02
N ASP A 63 -5.65 6.57 8.25
CA ASP A 63 -6.32 5.31 8.62
C ASP A 63 -7.78 5.26 8.12
N GLY A 64 -8.39 6.43 7.88
CA GLY A 64 -9.70 6.58 7.24
C GLY A 64 -9.68 6.46 5.72
N LEU A 65 -8.51 6.36 5.08
CA LEU A 65 -8.43 6.16 3.64
C LEU A 65 -9.00 4.79 3.26
N PRO A 66 -9.85 4.70 2.22
CA PRO A 66 -10.46 3.45 1.78
C PRO A 66 -9.39 2.50 1.23
N GLY A 67 -8.82 1.66 2.11
CA GLY A 67 -7.87 0.60 1.80
C GLY A 67 -6.58 1.05 1.10
N ARG A 68 -5.46 0.43 1.45
CA ARG A 68 -4.17 0.55 0.74
C ARG A 68 -4.21 0.05 -0.73
N GLY A 69 -5.40 -0.16 -1.31
CA GLY A 69 -5.66 -0.74 -2.63
C GLY A 69 -6.71 -0.03 -3.51
N ALA A 70 -7.35 1.06 -3.08
CA ALA A 70 -8.33 1.78 -3.91
C ALA A 70 -7.80 3.16 -4.36
N GLY A 71 -6.78 3.20 -5.22
CA GLY A 71 -6.36 4.49 -5.78
C GLY A 71 -5.03 4.53 -6.52
N GLY A 72 -5.04 4.16 -7.79
CA GLY A 72 -4.30 4.90 -8.83
C GLY A 72 -2.77 4.82 -8.85
N GLY A 73 -2.19 3.67 -8.52
CA GLY A 73 -0.95 3.24 -9.17
C GLY A 73 -1.30 2.11 -10.13
N ARG A 74 -0.70 2.05 -11.33
CA ARG A 74 -0.81 0.82 -12.13
C ARG A 74 -0.35 -0.33 -11.22
N PRO A 75 -1.17 -1.35 -10.96
CA PRO A 75 -0.74 -2.47 -10.14
C PRO A 75 0.57 -3.00 -10.72
N SER A 76 1.54 -3.35 -9.87
CA SER A 76 2.77 -3.97 -10.36
C SER A 76 2.41 -5.19 -11.23
N LEU A 77 3.21 -5.48 -12.25
CA LEU A 77 2.96 -6.64 -13.12
C LEU A 77 2.79 -7.92 -12.29
N ALA A 78 3.62 -8.08 -11.24
CA ALA A 78 3.53 -9.18 -10.29
C ALA A 78 2.18 -9.24 -9.57
N ARG A 79 1.62 -8.11 -9.14
CA ARG A 79 0.29 -8.07 -8.51
C ARG A 79 -0.81 -8.47 -9.49
N GLN A 80 -0.76 -8.00 -10.74
CA GLN A 80 -1.75 -8.38 -11.76
C GLN A 80 -1.70 -9.89 -12.02
N GLN A 81 -0.50 -10.41 -12.27
CA GLN A 81 -0.27 -11.84 -12.50
C GLN A 81 -0.72 -12.70 -11.32
N TYR A 82 -0.48 -12.24 -10.09
CA TYR A 82 -0.95 -12.90 -8.88
C TYR A 82 -2.48 -13.01 -8.84
N PHE A 83 -3.21 -11.91 -9.04
CA PHE A 83 -4.67 -11.95 -9.03
C PHE A 83 -5.25 -12.78 -10.18
N GLU A 84 -4.67 -12.71 -11.37
CA GLU A 84 -5.06 -13.55 -12.51
C GLU A 84 -4.86 -15.05 -12.18
N ASN A 85 -3.71 -15.42 -11.61
CA ASN A 85 -3.43 -16.80 -11.22
C ASN A 85 -4.26 -17.30 -10.04
N ALA A 86 -4.66 -16.39 -9.14
CA ALA A 86 -5.55 -16.72 -8.04
C ALA A 86 -6.93 -17.11 -8.58
N LEU A 87 -7.45 -16.32 -9.54
CA LEU A 87 -8.73 -16.58 -10.19
C LEU A 87 -8.73 -17.90 -10.95
N THR A 88 -7.66 -18.23 -11.69
CA THR A 88 -7.57 -19.53 -12.39
C THR A 88 -7.56 -20.72 -11.43
N ARG A 89 -7.17 -20.51 -10.17
CA ARG A 89 -7.17 -21.50 -9.08
C ARG A 89 -8.45 -21.51 -8.25
N GLY A 90 -9.44 -20.69 -8.61
CA GLY A 90 -10.74 -20.63 -7.94
C GLY A 90 -10.79 -19.74 -6.70
N LEU A 91 -9.75 -18.95 -6.43
CA LEU A 91 -9.78 -17.94 -5.37
C LEU A 91 -10.55 -16.71 -5.84
N SER A 92 -11.46 -16.21 -4.99
CA SER A 92 -12.06 -14.90 -5.19
C SER A 92 -11.05 -13.77 -4.98
N GLY A 93 -11.34 -12.58 -5.52
CA GLY A 93 -10.49 -11.40 -5.33
C GLY A 93 -10.28 -11.04 -3.85
N ASP A 94 -11.28 -11.27 -3.00
CA ASP A 94 -11.19 -11.03 -1.56
C ASP A 94 -10.35 -12.08 -0.84
N GLU A 95 -10.39 -13.35 -1.27
CA GLU A 95 -9.55 -14.41 -0.73
C GLU A 95 -8.09 -14.22 -1.14
N ALA A 96 -7.83 -13.88 -2.40
CA ALA A 96 -6.49 -13.52 -2.87
C ALA A 96 -5.95 -12.29 -2.12
N SER A 97 -6.80 -11.28 -1.91
CA SER A 97 -6.39 -10.10 -1.14
C SER A 97 -6.05 -10.44 0.32
N ARG A 98 -6.86 -11.29 0.98
CA ARG A 98 -6.59 -11.77 2.35
C ARG A 98 -5.30 -12.57 2.44
N LEU A 99 -5.03 -13.45 1.48
CA LEU A 99 -3.79 -14.21 1.42
C LEU A 99 -2.57 -13.30 1.25
N LEU A 100 -2.66 -12.30 0.36
CA LEU A 100 -1.57 -11.34 0.17
C LEU A 100 -1.25 -10.55 1.44
N VAL A 101 -2.28 -10.13 2.19
CA VAL A 101 -2.11 -9.47 3.50
C VAL A 101 -1.45 -10.40 4.51
N ALA A 102 -1.96 -11.64 4.65
CA ALA A 102 -1.41 -12.61 5.59
C ALA A 102 0.07 -12.91 5.31
N MET A 103 0.46 -13.04 4.05
CA MET A 103 1.87 -13.26 3.67
C MET A 103 2.73 -12.02 3.93
N GLY A 104 2.20 -10.81 3.75
CA GLY A 104 2.92 -9.58 4.12
C GLY A 104 3.11 -9.43 5.64
N GLU A 105 2.21 -9.97 6.45
CA GLU A 105 2.34 -10.02 7.91
C GLU A 105 3.32 -11.10 8.37
N GLU A 106 3.33 -12.25 7.69
CA GLU A 106 4.26 -13.37 7.98
C GLU A 106 5.70 -13.04 7.58
N PHE A 107 5.89 -12.26 6.52
CA PHE A 107 7.19 -11.84 5.99
C PHE A 107 7.30 -10.31 5.94
N PRO A 108 7.39 -9.62 7.10
CA PRO A 108 7.41 -8.16 7.17
C PRO A 108 8.63 -7.52 6.48
N GLU A 109 9.69 -8.30 6.23
CA GLU A 109 10.87 -7.90 5.47
C GLU A 109 10.64 -7.86 3.95
N LEU A 110 9.58 -8.49 3.45
CA LEU A 110 9.27 -8.55 2.03
C LEU A 110 8.33 -7.42 1.61
N THR A 111 8.64 -6.80 0.48
CA THR A 111 7.70 -5.88 -0.18
C THR A 111 6.55 -6.66 -0.79
N GLU A 112 5.40 -6.01 -0.98
CA GLU A 112 4.22 -6.62 -1.61
C GLU A 112 4.53 -7.26 -2.98
N THR A 113 5.41 -6.65 -3.79
CA THR A 113 5.85 -7.22 -5.08
C THR A 113 6.59 -8.54 -4.86
N GLN A 114 7.52 -8.59 -3.91
CA GLN A 114 8.28 -9.81 -3.58
C GLN A 114 7.36 -10.91 -3.03
N VAL A 115 6.34 -10.53 -2.24
CA VAL A 115 5.32 -11.47 -1.77
C VAL A 115 4.51 -12.04 -2.95
N CYS A 116 4.11 -11.20 -3.92
CA CYS A 116 3.43 -11.67 -5.13
C CYS A 116 4.30 -12.63 -5.94
N GLU A 117 5.59 -12.30 -6.12
CA GLU A 117 6.55 -13.15 -6.84
C GLU A 117 6.75 -14.50 -6.14
N LEU A 118 6.89 -14.50 -4.82
CA LEU A 118 7.00 -15.71 -4.00
C LEU A 118 5.77 -16.62 -4.16
N LEU A 119 4.56 -16.03 -4.12
CA LEU A 119 3.31 -16.78 -4.29
C LEU A 119 3.19 -17.37 -5.69
N LEU A 120 3.56 -16.61 -6.73
CA LEU A 120 3.58 -17.08 -8.11
C LEU A 120 4.58 -18.24 -8.30
N GLU A 121 5.78 -18.12 -7.72
CA GLU A 121 6.78 -19.18 -7.77
C GLU A 121 6.31 -20.46 -7.06
N LYS A 122 5.70 -20.31 -5.88
CA LYS A 122 5.14 -21.45 -5.13
C LYS A 122 4.05 -22.17 -5.92
N TRP A 123 3.18 -21.43 -6.59
CA TRP A 123 2.14 -22.00 -7.43
C TRP A 123 2.68 -22.68 -8.68
N ARG A 124 3.71 -22.10 -9.34
CA ARG A 124 4.38 -22.75 -10.47
C ARG A 124 4.96 -24.11 -10.06
N GLY A 125 5.61 -24.18 -8.90
CA GLY A 125 6.15 -25.45 -8.39
C GLY A 125 5.06 -26.50 -8.14
N LEU A 126 3.88 -26.09 -7.65
CA LEU A 126 2.75 -27.00 -7.47
C LEU A 126 2.19 -27.51 -8.80
N ASP A 127 2.07 -26.64 -9.81
CA ASP A 127 1.60 -27.04 -11.14
C ASP A 127 2.55 -28.06 -11.79
N GLU A 128 3.86 -27.83 -11.68
CA GLU A 128 4.90 -28.74 -12.20
C GLU A 128 4.83 -30.11 -11.52
N MET A 129 4.63 -30.14 -10.20
CA MET A 129 4.45 -31.38 -9.44
C MET A 129 3.18 -32.13 -9.87
N ASP A 130 2.06 -31.44 -10.03
CA ASP A 130 0.80 -32.03 -10.49
C ASP A 130 0.92 -32.62 -11.90
N GLU A 131 1.64 -31.95 -12.80
CA GLU A 131 1.89 -32.45 -14.14
C GLU A 131 2.73 -33.72 -14.14
N ILE A 132 3.80 -33.75 -13.32
CA ILE A 132 4.62 -34.95 -13.12
C ILE A 132 3.75 -36.10 -12.61
N LEU A 133 2.97 -35.88 -11.56
CA LEU A 133 2.09 -36.90 -10.98
C LEU A 133 1.05 -37.42 -11.99
N ARG A 134 0.50 -36.57 -12.86
CA ARG A 134 -0.42 -37.01 -13.93
C ARG A 134 0.29 -37.91 -14.94
N ARG A 135 1.51 -37.55 -15.37
CA ARG A 135 2.29 -38.35 -16.34
C ARG A 135 2.70 -39.72 -15.79
N TYR A 136 2.94 -39.84 -14.48
CA TYR A 136 3.30 -41.11 -13.84
C TYR A 136 2.10 -42.04 -13.59
N ASN A 137 0.87 -41.53 -13.59
CA ASN A 137 -0.36 -42.30 -13.34
C ASN A 137 -1.11 -42.71 -14.64
N GLN A 138 -0.48 -42.54 -15.80
CA GLN A 138 -0.99 -42.92 -17.12
C GLN A 138 -0.12 -44.03 -17.74
#